data_AF-A0A9P5CUI8-F1
#
_entry.id   AF-A0A9P5CUI8-F1
#
_cell.length_a   1.000
_cell.length_b   1.000
_cell.length_c   1.000
_cell.angle_alpha   90.00
_cell.angle_beta   90.00
_cell.angle_gamma   90.00
#
_symmetry.space_group_name_H-M   'P 1'
#
loop_
_entity.id
_entity.type
_entity.pdbx_description
1 polymer ?
#
loop_
_entity_poly.entity_id
_entity_poly.type
_entity_poly.pdbx_seq_one_letter_code
_entity_poly.pdbx_strand_id
1 'polypeptide(L)'
;MMDLAEQINLEERRKYVKGKKLGEGTYAIVNLGHARADPSQLVAIKKIKKQKEYAEGLAPDAVRELKHLQELSHPNIISLLSVFSTKDQNLCLVLEYLPLGDLEMLIRDQDGIRYGTADIKAWMGMLTRAVWFCHENYILHRDIKPNNLLIAADGEVKLADFGLARSFADPWGIMTSNVITRWYRPPELLYGARHYSGAVDVWSVGTVMAEIIVRVPYLPGNTELDQIQLICDRIGTPTEEVWPGVSKLDGYVQPERVVPPQPRANFLQTFGTVGDEGVDLLCKTLILDPKKRITAREMLEHPWWRVEPRPTRKQDLPRKGGGEEKMGADLKRRPGVVDEDRGGKVARKLDFGGAKK
;
A
#
# COMPACT_ATOMS: atom_id res chain seq x y z
N MET A 1 12.38 -40.08 17.43
CA MET A 1 12.57 -40.02 15.96
C MET A 1 11.93 -38.71 15.53
N MET A 2 12.66 -37.83 14.84
CA MET A 2 12.14 -36.53 14.40
C MET A 2 11.15 -36.80 13.27
N ASP A 3 9.92 -36.26 13.35
CA ASP A 3 8.90 -36.43 12.31
C ASP A 3 9.36 -35.79 10.98
N LEU A 4 8.91 -36.32 9.84
CA LEU A 4 9.23 -35.84 8.50
C LEU A 4 8.96 -34.33 8.35
N ALA A 5 7.86 -33.83 8.93
CA ALA A 5 7.55 -32.40 8.92
C ALA A 5 8.61 -31.57 9.67
N GLU A 6 9.10 -32.07 10.80
CA GLU A 6 10.17 -31.41 11.56
C GLU A 6 11.50 -31.43 10.81
N GLN A 7 11.80 -32.52 10.10
CA GLN A 7 13.00 -32.64 9.25
C GLN A 7 12.96 -31.65 8.08
N ILE A 8 11.87 -31.61 7.31
CA ILE A 8 11.68 -30.66 6.21
C ILE A 8 11.82 -29.22 6.71
N ASN A 9 11.18 -28.89 7.83
CA ASN A 9 11.29 -27.56 8.43
C ASN A 9 12.73 -27.21 8.86
N LEU A 10 13.48 -28.18 9.40
CA LEU A 10 14.87 -27.99 9.79
C LEU A 10 15.78 -27.77 8.58
N GLU A 11 15.58 -28.53 7.51
CA GLU A 11 16.30 -28.37 6.25
C GLU A 11 16.05 -27.00 5.65
N GLU A 12 14.78 -26.57 5.60
CA GLU A 12 14.40 -25.25 5.09
C GLU A 12 15.06 -24.12 5.90
N ARG A 13 14.98 -24.21 7.23
CA ARG A 13 15.66 -23.25 8.12
C ARG A 13 17.17 -23.21 7.92
N ARG A 14 17.81 -24.35 7.62
CA ARG A 14 19.26 -24.43 7.41
C ARG A 14 19.71 -23.75 6.14
N LYS A 15 18.84 -23.56 5.15
CA LYS A 15 19.17 -22.83 3.90
C LYS A 15 19.53 -21.37 4.14
N TYR A 16 19.18 -20.79 5.29
CA TYR A 16 19.42 -19.36 5.57
C TYR A 16 20.26 -19.15 6.83
N VAL A 17 21.12 -18.14 6.79
CA VAL A 17 21.91 -17.68 7.93
C VAL A 17 21.35 -16.33 8.38
N LYS A 18 20.93 -16.25 9.64
CA LYS A 18 20.40 -15.02 10.24
C LYS A 18 21.54 -14.10 10.67
N GLY A 19 21.47 -12.84 10.25
CA GLY A 19 22.41 -11.77 10.60
C GLY A 19 21.80 -10.70 11.52
N LYS A 20 22.21 -9.45 11.30
CA LYS A 20 21.85 -8.29 12.14
C LYS A 20 20.34 -8.05 12.20
N LYS A 21 19.87 -7.46 13.30
CA LYS A 21 18.47 -7.05 13.46
C LYS A 21 18.26 -5.74 12.70
N LEU A 22 17.34 -5.74 11.73
CA LEU A 22 16.94 -4.54 10.97
C LEU A 22 15.87 -3.75 11.71
N GLY A 23 14.97 -4.45 12.40
CA GLY A 23 13.89 -3.81 13.15
C GLY A 23 13.23 -4.75 14.16
N GLU A 24 12.72 -4.17 15.23
CA GLU A 24 11.89 -4.87 16.21
C GLU A 24 10.62 -4.09 16.49
N GLY A 25 9.49 -4.79 16.43
CA GLY A 25 8.16 -4.25 16.71
C GLY A 25 7.40 -5.16 17.66
N THR A 26 6.18 -4.77 17.99
CA THR A 26 5.28 -5.54 18.85
C THR A 26 4.94 -6.91 18.25
N TYR A 27 4.88 -7.00 16.91
CA TYR A 27 4.32 -8.16 16.21
C TYR A 27 5.35 -9.01 15.47
N ALA A 28 6.48 -8.42 15.07
CA ALA A 28 7.53 -9.15 14.40
C ALA A 28 8.92 -8.58 14.71
N ILE A 29 9.92 -9.43 14.50
CA ILE A 29 11.34 -9.06 14.45
C ILE A 29 11.80 -9.29 13.03
N VAL A 30 12.46 -8.30 12.44
CA VAL A 30 13.02 -8.39 11.10
C VAL A 30 14.53 -8.43 11.21
N ASN A 31 15.12 -9.50 10.70
CA ASN A 31 16.56 -9.69 10.63
C ASN A 31 17.02 -9.69 9.19
N LEU A 32 18.19 -9.12 8.92
CA LEU A 32 18.93 -9.42 7.71
C LEU A 32 19.35 -10.89 7.77
N GLY A 33 19.41 -11.55 6.63
CA GLY A 33 20.03 -12.85 6.48
C GLY A 33 20.63 -13.00 5.09
N HIS A 34 21.18 -14.18 4.83
CA HIS A 34 21.63 -14.57 3.49
C HIS A 34 21.39 -16.06 3.26
N ALA A 35 21.35 -16.48 2.01
CA ALA A 35 21.36 -17.89 1.68
C ALA A 35 22.69 -18.52 2.12
N ARG A 36 22.64 -19.75 2.65
CA ARG A 36 23.83 -20.51 3.05
C ARG A 36 24.65 -20.92 1.84
N ALA A 37 23.98 -21.26 0.74
CA ALA A 37 24.63 -21.65 -0.51
C ALA A 37 25.35 -20.47 -1.20
N ASP A 38 24.82 -19.25 -1.02
CA ASP A 38 25.39 -18.03 -1.59
C ASP A 38 25.22 -16.86 -0.61
N PRO A 39 26.28 -16.47 0.13
CA PRO A 39 26.22 -15.33 1.04
C PRO A 39 25.94 -13.97 0.39
N SER A 40 26.10 -13.84 -0.93
CA SER A 40 25.75 -12.61 -1.66
C SER A 40 24.23 -12.45 -1.85
N GLN A 41 23.48 -13.56 -1.78
CA GLN A 41 22.03 -13.56 -1.85
C GLN A 41 21.43 -13.18 -0.49
N LEU A 42 21.28 -11.87 -0.28
CA LEU A 42 20.68 -11.31 0.94
C LEU A 42 19.16 -11.53 0.98
N VAL A 43 18.64 -11.73 2.19
CA VAL A 43 17.21 -11.94 2.46
C VAL A 43 16.77 -11.17 3.72
N ALA A 44 15.48 -10.88 3.83
CA ALA A 44 14.87 -10.38 5.06
C ALA A 44 14.10 -11.51 5.76
N ILE A 45 14.48 -11.83 6.99
CA ILE A 45 13.82 -12.86 7.79
C ILE A 45 12.88 -12.16 8.78
N LYS A 46 11.57 -12.18 8.49
CA LYS A 46 10.51 -11.66 9.35
C LYS A 46 10.03 -12.78 10.27
N LYS A 47 10.51 -12.77 11.51
CA LYS A 47 10.03 -13.65 12.59
C LYS A 47 8.77 -13.05 13.21
N ILE A 48 7.63 -13.70 13.01
CA ILE A 48 6.36 -13.32 13.63
C ILE A 48 6.40 -13.72 15.11
N LYS A 49 6.08 -12.78 16.01
CA LYS A 49 5.99 -13.03 17.44
C LYS A 49 4.64 -13.67 17.76
N LYS A 50 4.62 -14.76 18.52
CA LYS A 50 3.40 -15.28 19.16
C LYS A 50 2.70 -14.16 19.94
N GLN A 51 1.43 -13.95 19.63
CA GLN A 51 0.59 -13.02 20.36
C GLN A 51 -0.11 -13.77 21.50
N LYS A 52 -0.06 -13.22 22.71
CA LYS A 52 -0.70 -13.84 23.90
C LYS A 52 -2.22 -14.04 23.74
N GLU A 53 -2.83 -13.23 22.87
CA GLU A 53 -4.27 -13.26 22.53
C GLU A 53 -4.67 -14.50 21.73
N TYR A 54 -3.73 -15.18 21.07
CA TYR A 54 -3.99 -16.42 20.34
C TYR A 54 -3.29 -17.57 21.08
N ALA A 55 -4.05 -18.22 21.97
CA ALA A 55 -3.58 -19.34 22.78
C ALA A 55 -3.22 -20.57 21.93
N GLU A 56 -3.81 -20.71 20.74
CA GLU A 56 -3.57 -21.81 19.81
C GLU A 56 -3.43 -21.29 18.37
N GLY A 57 -2.40 -21.76 17.65
CA GLY A 57 -2.22 -21.55 16.22
C GLY A 57 -1.56 -20.23 15.78
N LEU A 58 -1.52 -20.02 14.46
CA LEU A 58 -1.07 -18.78 13.82
C LEU A 58 -2.22 -17.79 13.73
N ALA A 59 -1.93 -16.50 13.87
CA ALA A 59 -2.95 -15.48 13.72
C ALA A 59 -3.50 -15.47 12.26
N PRO A 60 -4.81 -15.28 12.03
CA PRO A 60 -5.42 -15.42 10.69
C PRO A 60 -4.86 -14.46 9.62
N ASP A 61 -4.40 -13.29 10.05
CA ASP A 61 -3.65 -12.30 9.25
C ASP A 61 -2.32 -12.88 8.71
N ALA A 62 -1.56 -13.59 9.54
CA ALA A 62 -0.33 -14.26 9.14
C ALA A 62 -0.57 -15.42 8.15
N VAL A 63 -1.68 -16.15 8.30
CA VAL A 63 -2.05 -17.22 7.36
C VAL A 63 -2.46 -16.65 6.00
N ARG A 64 -3.19 -15.53 5.98
CA ARG A 64 -3.55 -14.83 4.72
C ARG A 64 -2.34 -14.26 4.01
N GLU A 65 -1.44 -13.59 4.74
CA GLU A 65 -0.19 -13.05 4.19
C GLU A 65 0.62 -14.18 3.53
N LEU A 66 0.76 -15.32 4.21
CA LEU A 66 1.45 -16.49 3.68
C LEU A 66 0.77 -17.05 2.42
N LYS A 67 -0.56 -17.25 2.44
CA LYS A 67 -1.30 -17.79 1.29
C LYS A 67 -1.10 -16.93 0.05
N HIS A 68 -1.35 -15.62 0.16
CA HIS A 68 -1.33 -14.73 -1.00
C HIS A 68 0.09 -14.47 -1.52
N LEU A 69 1.09 -14.37 -0.64
CA LEU A 69 2.48 -14.24 -1.07
C LEU A 69 3.04 -15.53 -1.71
N GLN A 70 2.47 -16.70 -1.42
CA GLN A 70 2.81 -17.94 -2.14
C GLN A 70 2.23 -17.98 -3.55
N GLU A 71 1.07 -17.36 -3.78
CA GLU A 71 0.36 -17.36 -5.06
C GLU A 71 0.89 -16.28 -6.03
N LEU A 72 1.52 -15.22 -5.52
CA LEU A 72 1.92 -14.05 -6.32
C LEU A 72 3.43 -14.03 -6.61
N SER A 73 3.80 -14.14 -7.89
CA SER A 73 5.17 -13.95 -8.37
C SER A 73 5.21 -12.91 -9.49
N HIS A 74 5.72 -11.71 -9.17
CA HIS A 74 5.77 -10.58 -10.10
C HIS A 74 6.91 -9.60 -9.71
N PRO A 75 7.59 -8.94 -10.67
CA PRO A 75 8.68 -8.00 -10.36
C PRO A 75 8.32 -6.88 -9.38
N ASN A 76 7.07 -6.42 -9.41
CA ASN A 76 6.56 -5.34 -8.54
C ASN A 76 5.81 -5.82 -7.30
N ILE A 77 5.92 -7.10 -6.92
CA ILE A 77 5.34 -7.64 -5.67
C ILE A 77 6.48 -8.25 -4.84
N ILE A 78 6.42 -8.05 -3.51
CA ILE A 78 7.41 -8.64 -2.61
C ILE A 78 7.38 -10.18 -2.70
N SER A 79 8.54 -10.79 -2.92
CA SER A 79 8.66 -12.24 -3.05
C SER A 79 8.83 -12.93 -1.69
N LEU A 80 8.00 -13.93 -1.42
CA LEU A 80 8.19 -14.89 -0.34
C LEU A 80 9.05 -16.04 -0.84
N LEU A 81 10.31 -16.08 -0.39
CA LEU A 81 11.31 -17.05 -0.82
C LEU A 81 11.15 -18.39 -0.10
N SER A 82 10.77 -18.36 1.18
CA SER A 82 10.64 -19.55 2.01
C SER A 82 9.86 -19.24 3.28
N VAL A 83 9.33 -20.30 3.90
CA VAL A 83 8.70 -20.26 5.23
C VAL A 83 9.27 -21.37 6.10
N PHE A 84 9.59 -21.07 7.35
CA PHE A 84 9.94 -22.09 8.34
C PHE A 84 9.49 -21.68 9.75
N SER A 85 9.36 -22.65 10.64
CA SER A 85 9.06 -22.48 12.06
C SER A 85 10.32 -22.62 12.92
N THR A 86 10.44 -21.80 13.96
CA THR A 86 11.51 -21.91 14.95
C THR A 86 11.19 -22.97 16.01
N LYS A 87 12.18 -23.33 16.86
CA LYS A 87 11.99 -24.33 17.93
C LYS A 87 10.90 -23.92 18.95
N ASP A 88 10.74 -22.62 19.15
CA ASP A 88 9.70 -21.97 19.95
C ASP A 88 8.34 -21.84 19.22
N GLN A 89 8.18 -22.49 18.06
CA GLN A 89 6.97 -22.51 17.22
C GLN A 89 6.55 -21.11 16.75
N ASN A 90 7.52 -20.22 16.48
CA ASN A 90 7.27 -18.95 15.82
C ASN A 90 7.48 -19.09 14.31
N LEU A 91 6.59 -18.51 13.51
CA LEU A 91 6.70 -18.50 12.05
C LEU A 91 7.77 -17.51 11.60
N CYS A 92 8.60 -17.91 10.64
CA CYS A 92 9.56 -17.04 9.96
C CYS A 92 9.23 -17.02 8.46
N LEU A 93 9.02 -15.82 7.95
CA LEU A 93 8.91 -15.56 6.51
C LEU A 93 10.27 -15.10 6.01
N VAL A 94 10.81 -15.79 5.02
CA VAL A 94 12.02 -15.37 4.29
C VAL A 94 11.57 -14.61 3.07
N LEU A 95 11.76 -13.30 3.11
CA LEU A 95 11.37 -12.35 2.08
C LEU A 95 12.61 -11.90 1.32
N GLU A 96 12.41 -11.39 0.11
CA GLU A 96 13.46 -10.68 -0.58
C GLU A 96 13.95 -9.44 0.21
N TYR A 97 15.21 -9.09 -0.01
CA TYR A 97 15.84 -7.96 0.66
C TYR A 97 15.72 -6.67 -0.15
N LEU A 98 15.15 -5.61 0.44
CA LEU A 98 14.80 -4.34 -0.21
C LEU A 98 15.47 -3.16 0.52
N PRO A 99 16.77 -2.91 0.26
CA PRO A 99 17.60 -2.05 1.12
C PRO A 99 17.36 -0.55 0.99
N LEU A 100 16.59 -0.09 -0.01
CA LEU A 100 16.44 1.34 -0.31
C LEU A 100 15.24 1.99 0.41
N GLY A 101 14.61 1.29 1.35
CA GLY A 101 13.50 1.80 2.15
C GLY A 101 12.17 1.76 1.40
N ASP A 102 11.37 2.81 1.52
CA ASP A 102 10.04 2.92 0.93
C ASP A 102 9.80 4.27 0.23
N LEU A 103 8.71 4.38 -0.53
CA LEU A 103 8.35 5.65 -1.17
C LEU A 103 7.95 6.74 -0.17
N GLU A 104 7.41 6.39 1.01
CA GLU A 104 7.08 7.39 2.04
C GLU A 104 8.30 8.22 2.46
N MET A 105 9.46 7.57 2.67
CA MET A 105 10.71 8.25 2.99
C MET A 105 11.12 9.26 1.94
N LEU A 106 10.99 8.91 0.66
CA LEU A 106 11.36 9.76 -0.46
C LEU A 106 10.40 10.94 -0.58
N ILE A 107 9.10 10.70 -0.46
CA ILE A 107 8.05 11.74 -0.52
C ILE A 107 8.29 12.78 0.57
N ARG A 108 8.50 12.35 1.82
CA ARG A 108 8.67 13.24 2.98
C ARG A 108 9.98 14.03 3.01
N ASP A 109 11.02 13.57 2.30
CA ASP A 109 12.32 14.24 2.28
C ASP A 109 12.39 15.34 1.21
N GLN A 110 11.69 16.45 1.46
CA GLN A 110 11.59 17.56 0.50
C GLN A 110 12.89 18.37 0.38
N ASP A 111 13.80 18.27 1.36
CA ASP A 111 15.07 18.99 1.38
C ASP A 111 16.17 18.20 0.65
N GLY A 112 16.23 16.88 0.87
CA GLY A 112 17.28 16.01 0.35
C GLY A 112 16.94 15.28 -0.95
N ILE A 113 15.66 15.08 -1.27
CA ILE A 113 15.23 14.32 -2.46
C ILE A 113 14.49 15.24 -3.43
N ARG A 114 14.92 15.23 -4.69
CA ARG A 114 14.23 15.84 -5.83
C ARG A 114 13.78 14.75 -6.80
N TYR A 115 12.57 14.87 -7.31
CA TYR A 115 12.03 14.02 -8.35
C TYR A 115 11.05 14.82 -9.20
N GLY A 116 10.88 14.41 -10.45
CA GLY A 116 9.98 15.03 -11.41
C GLY A 116 9.00 14.04 -12.02
N THR A 117 8.26 14.50 -13.04
CA THR A 117 7.18 13.75 -13.69
C THR A 117 7.61 12.39 -14.22
N ALA A 118 8.84 12.27 -14.75
CA ALA A 118 9.37 11.00 -15.25
C ALA A 118 9.56 9.96 -14.12
N ASP A 119 9.96 10.40 -12.93
CA ASP A 119 10.14 9.53 -11.75
C ASP A 119 8.78 9.10 -11.19
N ILE A 120 7.84 10.05 -11.08
CA ILE A 120 6.45 9.79 -10.68
C ILE A 120 5.83 8.76 -11.62
N LYS A 121 6.02 8.93 -12.93
CA LYS A 121 5.54 7.99 -13.95
C LYS A 121 6.17 6.60 -13.80
N ALA A 122 7.47 6.51 -13.48
CA ALA A 122 8.12 5.22 -13.24
C ALA A 122 7.53 4.50 -12.00
N TRP A 123 7.43 5.19 -10.86
CA TRP A 123 6.87 4.62 -9.62
C TRP A 123 5.41 4.24 -9.77
N MET A 124 4.59 5.10 -10.38
CA MET A 124 3.18 4.80 -10.62
C MET A 124 3.03 3.63 -11.59
N GLY A 125 3.88 3.52 -12.62
CA GLY A 125 3.85 2.37 -13.51
C GLY A 125 4.15 1.05 -12.79
N MET A 126 5.13 1.03 -11.87
CA MET A 126 5.44 -0.14 -11.04
C MET A 126 4.26 -0.50 -10.11
N LEU A 127 3.66 0.50 -9.44
CA LEU A 127 2.50 0.32 -8.58
C LEU A 127 1.29 -0.21 -9.37
N THR A 128 0.96 0.39 -10.51
CA THR A 128 -0.18 -0.03 -11.33
C THR A 128 0.01 -1.46 -11.83
N ARG A 129 1.23 -1.87 -12.23
CA ARG A 129 1.52 -3.27 -12.60
C ARG A 129 1.35 -4.23 -11.43
N ALA A 130 1.80 -3.85 -10.22
CA ALA A 130 1.59 -4.67 -9.03
C ALA A 130 0.10 -4.90 -8.75
N VAL A 131 -0.70 -3.83 -8.77
CA VAL A 131 -2.14 -3.89 -8.48
C VAL A 131 -2.90 -4.63 -9.58
N TRP A 132 -2.56 -4.39 -10.84
CA TRP A 132 -3.09 -5.15 -11.98
C TRP A 132 -2.83 -6.65 -11.79
N PHE A 133 -1.60 -7.04 -11.46
CA PHE A 133 -1.27 -8.45 -11.27
C PHE A 133 -2.01 -9.06 -10.08
N CYS A 134 -2.20 -8.32 -8.98
CA CYS A 134 -3.07 -8.76 -7.88
C CYS A 134 -4.49 -9.03 -8.38
N HIS A 135 -5.07 -8.11 -9.15
CA HIS A 135 -6.45 -8.21 -9.64
C HIS A 135 -6.65 -9.31 -10.68
N GLU A 136 -5.68 -9.56 -11.57
CA GLU A 136 -5.70 -10.70 -12.51
C GLU A 136 -5.64 -12.05 -11.80
N ASN A 137 -5.04 -12.09 -10.60
CA ASN A 137 -5.02 -13.27 -9.73
C ASN A 137 -6.14 -13.25 -8.69
N TYR A 138 -7.19 -12.44 -8.89
CA TYR A 138 -8.36 -12.34 -8.02
C TYR A 138 -8.02 -12.04 -6.55
N ILE A 139 -7.02 -11.18 -6.31
CA ILE A 139 -6.59 -10.73 -4.97
C ILE A 139 -6.75 -9.23 -4.83
N LEU A 140 -7.45 -8.78 -3.79
CA LEU A 140 -7.50 -7.39 -3.34
C LEU A 140 -6.38 -7.15 -2.34
N HIS A 141 -5.65 -6.05 -2.47
CA HIS A 141 -4.57 -5.69 -1.54
C HIS A 141 -5.12 -5.08 -0.25
N ARG A 142 -5.98 -4.07 -0.36
CA ARG A 142 -6.72 -3.41 0.74
C ARG A 142 -5.86 -2.73 1.81
N ASP A 143 -4.60 -2.43 1.51
CA ASP A 143 -3.77 -1.48 2.29
C ASP A 143 -2.67 -0.82 1.44
N ILE A 144 -3.01 -0.29 0.27
CA ILE A 144 -2.05 0.42 -0.59
C ILE A 144 -1.78 1.81 -0.01
N LYS A 145 -0.51 2.13 0.24
CA LYS A 145 -0.01 3.41 0.76
C LYS A 145 1.50 3.49 0.59
N PRO A 146 2.13 4.68 0.64
CA PRO A 146 3.53 4.84 0.26
C PRO A 146 4.54 4.02 1.09
N ASN A 147 4.24 3.68 2.34
CA ASN A 147 5.13 2.88 3.18
C ASN A 147 4.99 1.36 2.99
N ASN A 148 4.03 0.94 2.16
CA ASN A 148 3.91 -0.44 1.69
C ASN A 148 4.53 -0.59 0.28
N LEU A 149 5.21 0.44 -0.23
CA LEU A 149 5.89 0.45 -1.53
C LEU A 149 7.40 0.46 -1.28
N LEU A 150 7.95 -0.74 -1.07
CA LEU A 150 9.36 -0.94 -0.74
C LEU A 150 10.23 -0.87 -1.99
N ILE A 151 11.49 -0.46 -1.84
CA ILE A 151 12.38 -0.20 -2.96
C ILE A 151 13.57 -1.18 -2.94
N ALA A 152 13.69 -1.95 -4.03
CA ALA A 152 14.79 -2.89 -4.25
C ALA A 152 16.12 -2.18 -4.56
N ALA A 153 17.24 -2.90 -4.48
CA ALA A 153 18.58 -2.33 -4.70
C ALA A 153 18.79 -1.74 -6.11
N ASP A 154 18.05 -2.24 -7.09
CA ASP A 154 18.08 -1.78 -8.49
C ASP A 154 17.08 -0.65 -8.79
N GLY A 155 16.31 -0.20 -7.78
CA GLY A 155 15.30 0.84 -7.90
C GLY A 155 13.89 0.34 -8.22
N GLU A 156 13.67 -0.98 -8.34
CA GLU A 156 12.33 -1.53 -8.55
C GLU A 156 11.45 -1.32 -7.30
N VAL A 157 10.25 -0.78 -7.49
CA VAL A 157 9.24 -0.65 -6.44
C VAL A 157 8.44 -1.94 -6.33
N LYS A 158 8.26 -2.41 -5.10
CA LYS A 158 7.56 -3.63 -4.77
C LYS A 158 6.48 -3.39 -3.73
N LEU A 159 5.26 -3.77 -4.08
CA LEU A 159 4.13 -3.77 -3.16
C LEU A 159 4.34 -4.85 -2.10
N ALA A 160 4.23 -4.45 -0.84
CA ALA A 160 4.41 -5.28 0.34
C ALA A 160 3.23 -5.15 1.31
N ASP A 161 3.24 -5.96 2.37
CA ASP A 161 2.21 -6.01 3.42
C ASP A 161 0.83 -6.49 2.94
N PHE A 162 0.75 -7.78 2.63
CA PHE A 162 -0.47 -8.47 2.24
C PHE A 162 -1.31 -8.95 3.44
N GLY A 163 -1.08 -8.42 4.65
CA GLY A 163 -1.80 -8.85 5.85
C GLY A 163 -3.30 -8.53 5.82
N LEU A 164 -3.69 -7.48 5.08
CA LEU A 164 -5.08 -7.13 4.81
C LEU A 164 -5.60 -7.69 3.48
N ALA A 165 -4.78 -8.42 2.72
CA ALA A 165 -5.20 -8.95 1.42
C ALA A 165 -6.33 -9.98 1.56
N ARG A 166 -7.12 -10.13 0.50
CA ARG A 166 -8.22 -11.09 0.42
C ARG A 166 -8.49 -11.46 -1.02
N SER A 167 -8.80 -12.73 -1.28
CA SER A 167 -9.37 -13.15 -2.56
C SER A 167 -10.67 -12.40 -2.85
N PHE A 168 -10.97 -12.17 -4.13
CA PHE A 168 -12.26 -11.61 -4.55
C PHE A 168 -13.37 -12.49 -3.98
N ALA A 169 -14.38 -11.85 -3.40
CA ALA A 169 -15.52 -12.56 -2.88
C ALA A 169 -16.44 -13.00 -4.02
N ASP A 170 -17.07 -14.16 -3.87
CA ASP A 170 -18.22 -14.53 -4.68
C ASP A 170 -19.32 -13.46 -4.56
N PRO A 171 -20.29 -13.38 -5.50
CA PRO A 171 -21.31 -12.32 -5.51
C PRO A 171 -22.04 -12.10 -4.17
N TRP A 172 -22.23 -13.18 -3.39
CA TRP A 172 -22.91 -13.14 -2.08
C TRP A 172 -21.94 -13.07 -0.89
N GLY A 173 -20.64 -13.09 -1.14
CA GLY A 173 -19.61 -13.07 -0.10
C GLY A 173 -19.45 -11.68 0.51
N ILE A 174 -19.82 -11.56 1.78
CA ILE A 174 -19.70 -10.32 2.56
C ILE A 174 -18.22 -10.04 2.87
N MET A 175 -17.81 -8.78 2.66
CA MET A 175 -16.48 -8.29 3.00
C MET A 175 -16.51 -7.18 4.06
N THR A 176 -15.47 -7.16 4.89
CA THR A 176 -15.28 -6.12 5.92
C THR A 176 -15.01 -4.77 5.28
N SER A 177 -15.67 -3.71 5.75
CA SER A 177 -15.46 -2.35 5.23
C SER A 177 -14.31 -1.61 5.92
N ASN A 178 -14.04 -1.92 7.20
CA ASN A 178 -12.93 -1.32 7.96
C ASN A 178 -11.58 -1.95 7.57
N VAL A 179 -11.18 -1.70 6.33
CA VAL A 179 -9.89 -2.03 5.73
C VAL A 179 -9.38 -0.79 5.01
N ILE A 180 -8.12 -0.81 4.56
CA ILE A 180 -7.41 0.34 4.01
C ILE A 180 -7.20 1.44 5.06
N THR A 181 -5.96 1.92 5.13
CA THR A 181 -5.60 3.10 5.94
C THR A 181 -6.45 4.30 5.57
N ARG A 182 -7.06 4.96 6.57
CA ARG A 182 -8.13 5.97 6.41
C ARG A 182 -7.88 6.98 5.28
N TRP A 183 -6.66 7.51 5.19
CA TRP A 183 -6.28 8.53 4.20
C TRP A 183 -6.37 8.08 2.75
N TYR A 184 -6.33 6.76 2.51
CA TYR A 184 -6.37 6.12 1.19
C TYR A 184 -7.66 5.32 1.01
N ARG A 185 -8.59 5.39 1.97
CA ARG A 185 -9.83 4.61 1.96
C ARG A 185 -10.85 5.25 1.01
N PRO A 186 -11.46 4.47 0.12
CA PRO A 186 -12.46 4.97 -0.82
C PRO A 186 -13.81 5.26 -0.13
N PRO A 187 -14.66 6.11 -0.74
CA PRO A 187 -15.95 6.50 -0.14
C PRO A 187 -16.88 5.32 0.10
N GLU A 188 -16.90 4.29 -0.76
CA GLU A 188 -17.72 3.10 -0.53
C GLU A 188 -17.38 2.34 0.75
N LEU A 189 -16.10 2.28 1.14
CA LEU A 189 -15.73 1.63 2.38
C LEU A 189 -16.01 2.51 3.60
N LEU A 190 -15.88 3.83 3.46
CA LEU A 190 -16.27 4.80 4.49
C LEU A 190 -17.78 4.75 4.77
N TYR A 191 -18.61 4.54 3.74
CA TYR A 191 -20.05 4.33 3.87
C TYR A 191 -20.44 2.87 4.19
N GLY A 192 -19.47 2.00 4.51
CA GLY A 192 -19.74 0.67 5.05
C GLY A 192 -20.06 -0.42 4.02
N ALA A 193 -19.77 -0.20 2.74
CA ALA A 193 -20.05 -1.19 1.69
C ALA A 193 -19.46 -2.57 2.02
N ARG A 194 -20.28 -3.60 1.81
CA ARG A 194 -19.96 -5.01 2.09
C ARG A 194 -19.65 -5.83 0.83
N HIS A 195 -20.09 -5.33 -0.33
CA HIS A 195 -19.85 -5.92 -1.64
C HIS A 195 -19.11 -4.88 -2.47
N TYR A 196 -17.84 -5.13 -2.74
CA TYR A 196 -16.95 -4.22 -3.46
C TYR A 196 -15.96 -5.01 -4.32
N SER A 197 -15.24 -4.32 -5.20
CA SER A 197 -14.34 -4.93 -6.19
C SER A 197 -12.93 -4.33 -6.11
N GLY A 198 -12.07 -4.61 -7.10
CA GLY A 198 -10.75 -4.00 -7.26
C GLY A 198 -10.76 -2.46 -7.30
N ALA A 199 -11.91 -1.82 -7.50
CA ALA A 199 -12.05 -0.36 -7.46
C ALA A 199 -11.55 0.24 -6.14
N VAL A 200 -11.63 -0.50 -5.01
CA VAL A 200 -11.14 -0.02 -3.70
C VAL A 200 -9.63 0.21 -3.70
N ASP A 201 -8.87 -0.67 -4.36
CA ASP A 201 -7.42 -0.55 -4.48
C ASP A 201 -7.05 0.57 -5.47
N VAL A 202 -7.81 0.72 -6.56
CA VAL A 202 -7.57 1.79 -7.55
C VAL A 202 -7.68 3.18 -6.92
N TRP A 203 -8.65 3.39 -6.02
CA TRP A 203 -8.74 4.65 -5.27
C TRP A 203 -7.49 4.91 -4.42
N SER A 204 -6.99 3.88 -3.74
CA SER A 204 -5.75 3.99 -2.97
C SER A 204 -4.55 4.31 -3.88
N VAL A 205 -4.50 3.76 -5.11
CA VAL A 205 -3.49 4.14 -6.10
C VAL A 205 -3.62 5.61 -6.51
N GLY A 206 -4.84 6.12 -6.72
CA GLY A 206 -5.09 7.53 -7.04
C GLY A 206 -4.66 8.49 -5.93
N THR A 207 -4.96 8.14 -4.68
CA THR A 207 -4.54 8.94 -3.51
C THR A 207 -3.02 8.90 -3.28
N VAL A 208 -2.36 7.77 -3.56
CA VAL A 208 -0.88 7.68 -3.61
C VAL A 208 -0.31 8.56 -4.72
N MET A 209 -0.90 8.53 -5.92
CA MET A 209 -0.48 9.39 -7.03
C MET A 209 -0.57 10.87 -6.67
N ALA A 210 -1.71 11.30 -6.10
CA ALA A 210 -1.88 12.66 -5.61
C ALA A 210 -0.81 13.04 -4.58
N GLU A 211 -0.56 12.18 -3.58
CA GLU A 211 0.44 12.41 -2.53
C GLU A 211 1.87 12.51 -3.08
N ILE A 212 2.25 11.69 -4.06
CA ILE A 212 3.56 11.78 -4.70
C ILE A 212 3.70 13.11 -5.45
N ILE A 213 2.64 13.60 -6.11
CA ILE A 213 2.70 14.85 -6.88
C ILE A 213 2.87 16.06 -5.95
N VAL A 214 2.08 16.14 -4.87
CA VAL A 214 2.09 17.32 -3.96
C VAL A 214 3.02 17.15 -2.76
N ARG A 215 3.63 15.97 -2.60
CA ARG A 215 4.56 15.59 -1.54
C ARG A 215 4.01 15.66 -0.11
N VAL A 216 2.70 15.70 0.03
CA VAL A 216 1.96 15.65 1.29
C VAL A 216 0.71 14.78 1.12
N PRO A 217 0.23 14.09 2.17
CA PRO A 217 -0.99 13.28 2.07
C PRO A 217 -2.17 14.10 1.54
N TYR A 218 -2.87 13.59 0.53
CA TYR A 218 -3.91 14.37 -0.16
C TYR A 218 -5.22 14.49 0.65
N LEU A 219 -5.62 13.43 1.36
CA LEU A 219 -6.84 13.38 2.17
C LEU A 219 -6.53 12.90 3.60
N PRO A 220 -5.85 13.70 4.44
CA PRO A 220 -5.40 13.28 5.77
C PRO A 220 -6.47 13.44 6.86
N GLY A 221 -7.62 12.76 6.74
CA GLY A 221 -8.69 12.85 7.74
C GLY A 221 -8.30 12.24 9.10
N ASN A 222 -8.71 12.91 10.18
CA ASN A 222 -8.46 12.47 11.56
C ASN A 222 -9.54 11.49 12.06
N THR A 223 -10.74 11.57 11.51
CA THR A 223 -11.87 10.66 11.78
C THR A 223 -12.50 10.21 10.46
N GLU A 224 -13.37 9.19 10.49
CA GLU A 224 -14.07 8.77 9.26
C GLU A 224 -14.97 9.87 8.70
N LEU A 225 -15.61 10.67 9.57
CA LEU A 225 -16.40 11.84 9.17
C LEU A 225 -15.53 12.93 8.54
N ASP A 226 -14.37 13.23 9.13
CA ASP A 226 -13.40 14.18 8.57
C ASP A 226 -12.87 13.69 7.21
N GLN A 227 -12.61 12.39 7.07
CA GLN A 227 -12.22 11.79 5.79
C GLN A 227 -13.30 11.94 4.72
N ILE A 228 -14.57 11.70 5.06
CA ILE A 228 -15.71 11.92 4.16
C ILE A 228 -15.81 13.39 3.76
N GLN A 229 -15.67 14.31 4.73
CA GLN A 229 -15.73 15.75 4.46
C GLN A 229 -14.62 16.20 3.51
N LEU A 230 -13.39 15.72 3.69
CA LEU A 230 -12.27 15.99 2.79
C LEU A 230 -12.53 15.48 1.36
N ILE A 231 -13.16 14.30 1.22
CA ILE A 231 -13.56 13.78 -0.10
C ILE A 231 -14.61 14.69 -0.73
N CYS A 232 -15.65 15.06 0.02
CA CYS A 232 -16.68 15.99 -0.44
C CYS A 232 -16.09 17.31 -0.93
N ASP A 233 -15.17 17.91 -0.17
CA ASP A 233 -14.61 19.23 -0.48
C ASP A 233 -13.65 19.18 -1.68
N ARG A 234 -12.79 18.16 -1.76
CA ARG A 234 -11.70 18.09 -2.74
C ARG A 234 -12.00 17.32 -4.02
N ILE A 235 -12.97 16.40 -3.98
CA ILE A 235 -13.33 15.55 -5.12
C ILE A 235 -14.76 15.83 -5.54
N GLY A 236 -15.66 15.96 -4.57
CA GLY A 236 -17.08 16.23 -4.77
C GLY A 236 -17.93 15.39 -3.82
N THR A 237 -19.15 15.86 -3.58
CA THR A 237 -20.11 15.20 -2.71
C THR A 237 -20.77 14.04 -3.43
N PRO A 238 -20.73 12.80 -2.88
CA PRO A 238 -21.50 11.68 -3.41
C PRO A 238 -23.01 11.96 -3.26
N THR A 239 -23.71 12.05 -4.38
CA THR A 239 -25.18 12.18 -4.44
C THR A 239 -25.74 11.06 -5.32
N GLU A 240 -27.06 10.86 -5.30
CA GLU A 240 -27.73 9.89 -6.18
C GLU A 240 -27.55 10.20 -7.69
N GLU A 241 -27.27 11.45 -8.04
CA GLU A 241 -26.98 11.85 -9.43
C GLU A 241 -25.60 11.39 -9.87
N VAL A 242 -24.59 11.56 -8.99
CA VAL A 242 -23.19 11.21 -9.28
C VAL A 242 -22.97 9.71 -9.14
N TRP A 243 -23.54 9.13 -8.09
CA TRP A 243 -23.44 7.73 -7.70
C TRP A 243 -24.83 7.18 -7.30
N PRO A 244 -25.58 6.64 -8.27
CA PRO A 244 -26.88 6.03 -8.01
C PRO A 244 -26.79 4.86 -7.01
N GLY A 245 -27.59 4.96 -5.94
CA GLY A 245 -27.65 3.99 -4.84
C GLY A 245 -26.72 4.28 -3.66
N VAL A 246 -25.95 5.38 -3.68
CA VAL A 246 -25.05 5.73 -2.56
C VAL A 246 -25.81 5.90 -1.25
N SER A 247 -27.04 6.44 -1.30
CA SER A 247 -27.89 6.64 -0.11
C SER A 247 -28.37 5.36 0.54
N LYS A 248 -28.19 4.20 -0.13
CA LYS A 248 -28.59 2.88 0.38
C LYS A 248 -27.47 2.19 1.16
N LEU A 249 -26.28 2.79 1.24
CA LEU A 249 -25.18 2.25 2.03
C LEU A 249 -25.41 2.56 3.51
N ASP A 250 -25.19 1.56 4.38
CA ASP A 250 -25.50 1.65 5.81
C ASP A 250 -24.87 2.86 6.51
N GLY A 251 -23.66 3.26 6.09
CA GLY A 251 -22.92 4.37 6.66
C GLY A 251 -23.10 5.70 5.93
N TYR A 252 -24.02 5.79 4.94
CA TYR A 252 -24.23 7.03 4.21
C TYR A 252 -24.81 8.11 5.12
N VAL A 253 -24.10 9.24 5.18
CA VAL A 253 -24.55 10.44 5.90
C VAL A 253 -24.97 11.46 4.86
N GLN A 254 -26.22 11.93 4.95
CA GLN A 254 -26.71 12.96 4.05
C GLN A 254 -25.86 14.24 4.25
N PRO A 255 -25.22 14.76 3.20
CA PRO A 255 -24.36 15.92 3.30
C PRO A 255 -25.19 17.20 3.51
N GLU A 256 -24.80 18.03 4.47
CA GLU A 256 -25.43 19.33 4.72
C GLU A 256 -25.17 20.32 3.57
N ARG A 257 -24.01 20.21 2.93
CA ARG A 257 -23.58 21.01 1.78
C ARG A 257 -23.18 20.08 0.64
N VAL A 258 -23.72 20.35 -0.54
CA VAL A 258 -23.35 19.63 -1.77
C VAL A 258 -22.28 20.42 -2.52
N VAL A 259 -21.12 19.79 -2.71
CA VAL A 259 -20.04 20.26 -3.56
C VAL A 259 -20.10 19.45 -4.86
N PRO A 260 -20.26 20.06 -6.04
CA PRO A 260 -20.27 19.31 -7.29
C PRO A 260 -18.91 18.62 -7.54
N PRO A 261 -18.88 17.50 -8.29
CA PRO A 261 -17.62 16.88 -8.69
C PRO A 261 -16.66 17.91 -9.28
N GLN A 262 -15.44 17.94 -8.74
CA GLN A 262 -14.45 18.95 -9.12
C GLN A 262 -14.06 18.79 -10.60
N PRO A 263 -14.09 19.86 -11.40
CA PRO A 263 -13.72 19.79 -12.80
C PRO A 263 -12.22 19.49 -12.94
N ARG A 264 -11.84 18.87 -14.07
CA ARG A 264 -10.44 18.57 -14.41
C ARG A 264 -9.53 19.80 -14.33
N ALA A 265 -10.05 20.99 -14.63
CA ALA A 265 -9.31 22.25 -14.50
C ALA A 265 -8.78 22.51 -13.07
N ASN A 266 -9.56 22.16 -12.04
CA ASN A 266 -9.13 22.33 -10.64
C ASN A 266 -8.04 21.31 -10.27
N PHE A 267 -8.14 20.08 -10.80
CA PHE A 267 -7.06 19.11 -10.69
C PHE A 267 -5.80 19.58 -11.42
N LEU A 268 -5.91 20.19 -12.60
CA LEU A 268 -4.76 20.72 -13.34
C LEU A 268 -4.03 21.83 -12.57
N GLN A 269 -4.76 22.69 -11.85
CA GLN A 269 -4.14 23.72 -11.02
C GLN A 269 -3.29 23.11 -9.88
N THR A 270 -3.70 21.97 -9.32
CA THR A 270 -3.03 21.34 -8.18
C THR A 270 -1.98 20.31 -8.60
N PHE A 271 -2.25 19.57 -9.66
CA PHE A 271 -1.50 18.38 -10.08
C PHE A 271 -0.88 18.53 -11.48
N GLY A 272 -0.89 19.73 -12.06
CA GLY A 272 -0.44 20.00 -13.43
C GLY A 272 1.01 19.60 -13.73
N THR A 273 1.83 19.36 -12.71
CA THR A 273 3.19 18.81 -12.86
C THR A 273 3.22 17.53 -13.70
N VAL A 274 2.21 16.66 -13.61
CA VAL A 274 2.16 15.41 -14.41
C VAL A 274 1.58 15.57 -15.82
N GLY A 275 1.24 16.81 -16.21
CA GLY A 275 0.63 17.15 -17.49
C GLY A 275 -0.83 16.72 -17.59
N ASP A 276 -1.48 17.12 -18.69
CA ASP A 276 -2.90 16.85 -18.93
C ASP A 276 -3.25 15.36 -18.82
N GLU A 277 -2.52 14.48 -19.51
CA GLU A 277 -2.77 13.04 -19.48
C GLU A 277 -2.54 12.42 -18.10
N GLY A 278 -1.60 12.96 -17.31
CA GLY A 278 -1.36 12.47 -15.96
C GLY A 278 -2.50 12.85 -15.02
N VAL A 279 -3.02 14.07 -15.17
CA VAL A 279 -4.19 14.52 -14.43
C VAL A 279 -5.45 13.77 -14.85
N ASP A 280 -5.60 13.44 -16.14
CA ASP A 280 -6.71 12.62 -16.62
C ASP A 280 -6.74 11.23 -15.97
N LEU A 281 -5.58 10.56 -15.90
CA LEU A 281 -5.45 9.29 -15.17
C LEU A 281 -5.84 9.45 -13.69
N LEU A 282 -5.32 10.49 -13.03
CA LEU A 282 -5.64 10.77 -11.63
C LEU A 282 -7.14 10.95 -11.42
N CYS A 283 -7.81 11.78 -12.22
CA CYS A 283 -9.25 11.99 -12.14
C CYS A 283 -10.02 10.67 -12.30
N LYS A 284 -9.63 9.82 -13.26
CA LYS A 284 -10.26 8.51 -13.50
C LYS A 284 -10.11 7.53 -12.33
N THR A 285 -9.02 7.61 -11.57
CA THR A 285 -8.82 6.80 -10.35
C THR A 285 -9.63 7.29 -9.14
N LEU A 286 -10.02 8.57 -9.12
CA LEU A 286 -10.72 9.22 -8.00
C LEU A 286 -12.21 9.44 -8.28
N ILE A 287 -12.80 8.67 -9.20
CA ILE A 287 -14.25 8.69 -9.44
C ILE A 287 -14.99 8.12 -8.21
N LEU A 288 -16.01 8.86 -7.75
CA LEU A 288 -16.79 8.52 -6.56
C LEU A 288 -17.56 7.21 -6.71
N ASP A 289 -18.30 7.03 -7.81
CA ASP A 289 -18.99 5.77 -8.11
C ASP A 289 -17.95 4.69 -8.51
N PRO A 290 -17.76 3.63 -7.70
CA PRO A 290 -16.76 2.60 -7.98
C PRO A 290 -17.04 1.83 -9.28
N LYS A 291 -18.27 1.85 -9.82
CA LYS A 291 -18.60 1.20 -11.11
C LYS A 291 -18.06 1.96 -12.31
N LYS A 292 -17.83 3.26 -12.16
CA LYS A 292 -17.31 4.16 -13.21
C LYS A 292 -15.80 4.40 -13.05
N ARG A 293 -15.21 3.96 -11.94
CA ARG A 293 -13.79 4.11 -11.64
C ARG A 293 -12.97 3.20 -12.56
N ILE A 294 -11.89 3.73 -13.12
CA ILE A 294 -11.00 2.99 -14.02
C ILE A 294 -10.48 1.72 -13.35
N THR A 295 -10.30 0.65 -14.10
CA THR A 295 -9.69 -0.60 -13.63
C THR A 295 -8.17 -0.56 -13.74
N ALA A 296 -7.46 -1.40 -12.99
CA ALA A 296 -6.00 -1.46 -13.08
C ALA A 296 -5.49 -1.85 -14.49
N ARG A 297 -6.26 -2.64 -15.25
CA ARG A 297 -5.95 -2.97 -16.66
C ARG A 297 -6.07 -1.74 -17.56
N GLU A 298 -7.19 -1.03 -17.49
CA GLU A 298 -7.39 0.22 -18.25
C GLU A 298 -6.37 1.30 -17.86
N MET A 299 -5.95 1.33 -16.59
CA MET A 299 -4.86 2.21 -16.15
C MET A 299 -3.57 1.90 -16.89
N LEU A 300 -3.17 0.63 -17.08
CA LEU A 300 -1.95 0.27 -17.83
C LEU A 300 -2.02 0.63 -19.32
N GLU A 301 -3.23 0.74 -19.87
CA GLU A 301 -3.48 1.12 -21.25
C GLU A 301 -3.57 2.64 -21.45
N HIS A 302 -3.53 3.42 -20.36
CA HIS A 302 -3.74 4.87 -20.39
C HIS A 302 -2.68 5.61 -21.24
N PRO A 303 -3.05 6.66 -22.01
CA PRO A 303 -2.12 7.42 -22.84
C PRO A 303 -0.94 8.06 -22.07
N TRP A 304 -1.11 8.35 -20.77
CA TRP A 304 -0.07 8.96 -19.93
C TRP A 304 1.29 8.23 -19.97
N TRP A 305 1.28 6.91 -20.13
CA TRP A 305 2.52 6.12 -20.21
C TRP A 305 3.31 6.36 -21.50
N ARG A 306 2.65 6.86 -22.56
CA ARG A 306 3.23 7.05 -23.90
C ARG A 306 3.59 8.49 -24.22
N VAL A 307 2.99 9.46 -23.51
CA VAL A 307 3.35 10.87 -23.66
C VAL A 307 4.68 11.17 -22.98
N GLU A 308 5.44 12.11 -23.53
CA GLU A 308 6.68 12.58 -22.93
C GLU A 308 6.42 13.36 -21.62
N PRO A 309 7.37 13.38 -20.67
CA PRO A 309 8.61 12.59 -20.69
C PRO A 309 8.33 11.10 -20.46
N ARG A 310 9.11 10.23 -21.10
CA ARG A 310 9.14 8.79 -20.78
C ARG A 310 9.47 8.56 -19.30
N PRO A 311 9.00 7.46 -18.70
CA PRO A 311 9.35 7.14 -17.31
C PRO A 311 10.87 6.98 -17.13
N THR A 312 11.39 7.49 -16.03
CA THR A 312 12.79 7.32 -15.64
C THR A 312 13.14 5.82 -15.55
N ARG A 313 14.32 5.43 -16.02
CA ARG A 313 14.78 4.04 -15.85
C ARG A 313 15.02 3.78 -14.37
N LYS A 314 14.69 2.58 -13.90
CA LYS A 314 14.78 2.25 -12.46
C LYS A 314 16.15 2.47 -11.84
N GLN A 315 17.22 2.29 -12.62
CA GLN A 315 18.59 2.50 -12.16
C GLN A 315 18.86 3.98 -11.81
N ASP A 316 18.20 4.90 -12.51
CA ASP A 316 18.38 6.35 -12.43
C ASP A 316 17.39 7.01 -11.45
N LEU A 317 16.51 6.22 -10.80
CA LEU A 317 15.54 6.74 -9.85
C LEU A 317 16.22 7.31 -8.59
N PRO A 318 15.65 8.35 -7.96
CA PRO A 318 16.14 8.93 -6.71
C PRO A 318 16.22 7.91 -5.57
N ARG A 319 17.27 8.01 -4.76
CA ARG A 319 17.55 7.10 -3.63
C ARG A 319 17.92 7.89 -2.40
N LYS A 320 17.67 7.30 -1.23
CA LYS A 320 18.03 7.88 0.07
C LYS A 320 18.82 6.86 0.91
N GLY A 321 19.72 7.36 1.76
CA GLY A 321 20.36 6.55 2.81
C GLY A 321 19.38 6.14 3.92
N GLY A 322 19.77 5.16 4.74
CA GLY A 322 18.93 4.67 5.86
C GLY A 322 17.78 3.74 5.46
N GLY A 323 17.76 3.26 4.22
CA GLY A 323 16.69 2.40 3.71
C GLY A 323 16.60 1.05 4.44
N GLU A 324 17.70 0.49 4.94
CA GLU A 324 17.68 -0.80 5.68
C GLU A 324 16.89 -0.72 6.99
N GLU A 325 17.09 0.36 7.74
CA GLU A 325 16.41 0.63 9.03
C GLU A 325 14.92 0.86 8.79
N LYS A 326 14.60 1.60 7.72
CA LYS A 326 13.21 1.83 7.33
C LYS A 326 12.52 0.55 6.89
N MET A 327 13.14 -0.25 6.01
CA MET A 327 12.61 -1.54 5.59
C MET A 327 12.29 -2.43 6.81
N GLY A 328 13.21 -2.49 7.79
CA GLY A 328 12.99 -3.19 9.04
C GLY A 328 11.83 -2.63 9.87
N ALA A 329 11.61 -1.31 9.82
CA ALA A 329 10.50 -0.64 10.48
C ALA A 329 9.14 -0.85 9.79
N ASP A 330 9.12 -1.03 8.47
CA ASP A 330 7.89 -1.27 7.72
C ASP A 330 7.46 -2.73 7.84
N LEU A 331 8.39 -3.68 7.69
CA LEU A 331 8.10 -5.12 7.75
C LEU A 331 7.77 -5.66 9.14
N LYS A 332 8.00 -4.88 10.21
CA LYS A 332 7.69 -5.29 11.60
C LYS A 332 6.25 -5.00 12.05
N ARG A 333 5.48 -4.26 11.24
CA ARG A 333 4.08 -3.90 11.55
C ARG A 333 3.21 -5.16 11.64
N ARG A 334 2.09 -5.09 12.39
CA ARG A 334 1.13 -6.21 12.43
C ARG A 334 0.54 -6.36 11.03
N PRO A 335 0.62 -7.54 10.42
CA PRO A 335 -0.16 -7.82 9.23
C PRO A 335 -1.64 -7.59 9.57
N GLY A 336 -2.45 -7.05 8.66
CA GLY A 336 -3.90 -7.08 8.88
C GLY A 336 -4.46 -5.98 9.80
N VAL A 337 -3.65 -5.00 10.21
CA VAL A 337 -4.13 -3.85 11.00
C VAL A 337 -4.03 -2.56 10.20
N VAL A 338 -5.15 -1.84 10.15
CA VAL A 338 -5.23 -0.53 9.54
C VAL A 338 -4.44 0.47 10.39
N ASP A 339 -3.50 1.20 9.78
CA ASP A 339 -2.67 2.20 10.47
C ASP A 339 -3.45 3.51 10.67
N GLU A 340 -4.23 3.61 11.74
CA GLU A 340 -5.07 4.78 12.02
C GLU A 340 -4.32 5.98 12.63
N ASP A 341 -3.08 5.77 13.08
CA ASP A 341 -2.34 6.72 13.93
C ASP A 341 -1.41 7.66 13.14
N ARG A 342 -1.49 7.59 11.80
CA ARG A 342 -0.70 8.45 10.88
C ARG A 342 -0.93 9.95 11.11
N GLY A 343 -2.10 10.36 11.60
CA GLY A 343 -2.44 11.76 11.90
C GLY A 343 -1.71 12.36 13.09
N GLY A 344 -1.50 11.59 14.16
CA GLY A 344 -0.95 12.11 15.43
C GLY A 344 0.48 12.64 15.32
N LYS A 345 1.29 12.08 14.42
CA LYS A 345 2.68 12.51 14.19
C LYS A 345 2.82 13.63 13.16
N VAL A 346 1.89 13.74 12.20
CA VAL A 346 1.91 14.78 11.16
C VAL A 346 1.33 16.09 11.71
N ALA A 347 0.28 16.04 12.52
CA ALA A 347 -0.29 17.21 13.19
C ALA A 347 0.72 17.94 14.09
N ARG A 348 1.64 17.21 14.76
CA ARG A 348 2.72 17.80 15.57
C ARG A 348 3.79 18.53 14.76
N LYS A 349 3.90 18.28 13.45
CA LYS A 349 4.87 18.95 12.57
C LYS A 349 4.29 20.11 11.77
N LEU A 350 2.96 20.24 11.72
CA LEU A 350 2.24 21.30 11.00
C LEU A 350 1.80 22.43 11.94
N ASP A 351 2.52 22.67 13.03
CA ASP A 351 2.28 23.85 13.87
C ASP A 351 2.64 25.11 13.06
N PHE A 352 1.61 25.75 12.50
CA PHE A 352 1.71 27.04 11.82
C PHE A 352 1.93 28.12 12.88
N GLY A 353 3.13 28.15 13.44
CA GLY A 353 3.63 29.31 14.17
C GLY A 353 3.71 30.52 13.22
N GLY A 354 2.65 31.31 13.14
CA GLY A 354 2.70 32.64 12.56
C GLY A 354 1.50 33.04 11.71
N ALA A 355 0.41 33.48 12.35
CA ALA A 355 -0.47 34.51 11.80
C ALA A 355 -1.30 35.14 12.93
N LYS A 356 -0.63 35.90 13.80
CA LYS A 356 -1.27 37.03 14.51
C LYS A 356 -0.51 38.29 14.13
N LYS A 357 -1.08 39.06 13.22
CA LYS A 357 -1.06 40.52 13.26
C LYS A 357 -2.41 41.02 12.78
#